data_AF-A0A0P8CEZ0-F1
#
_entry.id   AF-A0A0P8CEZ0-F1
#
_cell.length_a   1.000
_cell.length_b   1.000
_cell.length_c   1.000
_cell.angle_alpha   90.00
_cell.angle_beta   90.00
_cell.angle_gamma   90.00
#
_symmetry.space_group_name_H-M   'P 1'
#
loop_
_entity.id
_entity.type
_entity.pdbx_description
1 polymer ?
#
loop_
_entity_poly.entity_id
_entity_poly.type
_entity_poly.pdbx_seq_one_letter_code
_entity_poly.pdbx_strand_id
1 'polypeptide(L)'
;MVRLVLPSAGGVQNILESKYIDTNSANLLSYNSWPATHLISAFIISIGNVSLGSLIKYMPLFWIIALIYFTYAAGKIFNFSPNQSFLLSFIILTSFILFLYYYGPPSIAYLFFVMIFICLNDICINRKNRLYIPLILLISALVVTHLLTSLVVIVVIFIMYLIERRLRTLMLFFDNSLLFMVLFFCTTHNQTYNRQFF
;
A
#
# COMPACT_ATOMS: atom_id res chain seq x y z
N MET A 1 19.79 21.52 -12.98
CA MET A 1 19.48 20.11 -12.68
C MET A 1 18.47 20.11 -11.53
N VAL A 2 17.17 19.98 -11.84
CA VAL A 2 16.10 20.04 -10.84
C VAL A 2 16.06 18.69 -10.13
N ARG A 3 16.48 18.64 -8.85
CA ARG A 3 16.21 17.48 -8.01
C ARG A 3 14.71 17.49 -7.72
N LEU A 4 13.97 16.63 -8.43
CA LEU A 4 12.63 16.22 -8.01
C LEU A 4 12.80 15.44 -6.71
N VAL A 5 12.82 16.18 -5.60
CA VAL A 5 12.72 15.60 -4.28
C VAL A 5 11.28 15.10 -4.17
N LEU A 6 11.11 13.77 -4.16
CA LEU A 6 9.82 13.15 -3.94
C LEU A 6 9.19 13.75 -2.68
N PRO A 7 7.93 14.21 -2.73
CA PRO A 7 7.29 14.92 -1.63
C PRO A 7 7.22 14.11 -0.33
N SER A 8 7.45 12.79 -0.39
CA SER A 8 7.62 11.91 0.76
C SER A 8 9.01 11.99 1.40
N ALA A 9 10.05 11.61 0.68
CA ALA A 9 11.42 11.53 1.23
C ALA A 9 11.98 12.91 1.63
N GLY A 10 11.64 13.96 0.88
CA GLY A 10 12.11 15.33 1.15
C GLY A 10 11.57 15.95 2.43
N GLY A 11 10.33 15.62 2.80
CA GLY A 11 9.69 16.16 3.99
C GLY A 11 10.40 15.74 5.27
N VAL A 12 10.78 14.46 5.39
CA VAL A 12 11.52 13.97 6.57
C VAL A 12 12.92 14.54 6.63
N GLN A 13 13.60 14.58 5.49
CA GLN A 13 14.96 15.08 5.45
C GLN A 13 14.98 16.55 5.88
N ASN A 14 14.03 17.36 5.40
CA ASN A 14 13.89 18.74 5.84
C ASN A 14 13.61 18.85 7.34
N ILE A 15 12.72 18.02 7.92
CA ILE A 15 12.43 18.07 9.37
C ILE A 15 13.64 17.65 10.21
N LEU A 16 14.37 16.62 9.77
CA LEU A 16 15.57 16.14 10.46
C LEU A 16 16.72 17.16 10.39
N GLU A 17 16.86 17.86 9.27
CA GLU A 17 17.91 18.87 9.06
C GLU A 17 17.56 20.21 9.72
N SER A 18 16.31 20.67 9.63
CA SER A 18 15.87 21.95 10.17
C SER A 18 15.61 21.89 11.68
N LYS A 19 15.29 20.71 12.23
CA LYS A 19 14.72 20.52 13.59
C LYS A 19 13.42 21.28 13.84
N TYR A 20 12.80 21.85 12.80
CA TYR A 20 11.54 22.58 12.86
C TYR A 20 10.55 22.01 11.85
N ILE A 21 9.31 21.81 12.30
CA ILE A 21 8.20 21.48 11.41
C ILE A 21 7.65 22.79 10.87
N ASP A 22 7.96 23.12 9.62
CA ASP A 22 7.32 24.24 8.94
C ASP A 22 5.89 23.83 8.56
N THR A 23 4.93 24.26 9.37
CA THR A 23 3.51 23.96 9.20
C THR A 23 2.90 24.68 8.00
N ASN A 24 3.55 25.71 7.46
CA ASN A 24 3.05 26.50 6.35
C ASN A 24 3.47 25.95 4.98
N SER A 25 4.59 25.21 4.91
CA SER A 25 5.06 24.54 3.68
C SER A 25 4.69 23.06 3.59
N ALA A 26 4.09 22.51 4.64
CA ALA A 26 3.56 21.15 4.64
C ALA A 26 2.37 21.04 3.67
N ASN A 27 2.63 20.56 2.45
CA ASN A 27 1.58 20.12 1.54
C ASN A 27 0.65 19.15 2.30
N LEU A 28 -0.58 19.59 2.57
CA LEU A 28 -1.56 18.91 3.44
C LEU A 28 -1.87 17.46 3.03
N LEU A 29 -1.56 17.10 1.78
CA LEU A 29 -1.78 15.76 1.22
C LEU A 29 -0.54 14.85 1.22
N SER A 30 0.68 15.36 1.47
CA SER A 30 1.88 14.67 0.99
C SER A 30 2.62 13.79 1.99
N TYR A 31 2.42 13.95 3.30
CA TYR A 31 3.26 13.26 4.29
C TYR A 31 2.55 12.71 5.53
N ASN A 32 1.61 13.46 6.11
CA ASN A 32 1.01 13.09 7.39
C ASN A 32 -0.10 12.05 7.28
N SER A 33 -0.63 11.84 6.09
CA SER A 33 -1.84 11.05 5.88
C SER A 33 -1.61 9.53 5.87
N TRP A 34 -0.35 9.07 5.86
CA TRP A 34 0.01 7.67 5.56
C TRP A 34 0.96 7.07 6.61
N PRO A 35 0.47 6.79 7.83
CA PRO A 35 1.31 6.42 8.98
C PRO A 35 2.04 5.08 8.82
N ALA A 36 1.51 4.15 8.00
CA ALA A 36 2.11 2.83 7.83
C ALA A 36 3.55 2.89 7.30
N THR A 37 3.82 3.74 6.29
CA THR A 37 5.16 3.84 5.71
C THR A 37 6.16 4.42 6.70
N HIS A 38 5.73 5.34 7.58
CA HIS A 38 6.58 5.86 8.66
C HIS A 38 6.89 4.80 9.69
N LEU A 39 5.88 4.03 10.11
CA LEU A 39 6.04 2.93 11.06
C LEU A 39 6.99 1.86 10.51
N ILE A 40 6.83 1.46 9.25
CA ILE A 40 7.72 0.50 8.57
C ILE A 40 9.15 1.05 8.52
N SER A 41 9.31 2.32 8.15
CA SER A 41 10.62 2.96 8.08
C SER A 41 11.30 3.01 9.45
N ALA A 42 10.57 3.46 10.48
CA ALA A 42 11.06 3.54 11.85
C ALA A 42 11.44 2.17 12.41
N PHE A 43 10.65 1.13 12.11
CA PHE A 43 10.92 -0.25 12.50
C PHE A 43 12.20 -0.79 11.84
N ILE A 44 12.39 -0.54 10.54
CA ILE A 44 13.61 -0.97 9.84
C ILE A 44 14.83 -0.22 10.35
N ILE A 45 14.71 1.08 10.60
CA ILE A 45 15.79 1.91 11.16
C ILE A 45 16.18 1.42 12.56
N SER A 46 15.20 1.15 13.42
CA SER A 46 15.46 0.75 14.81
C SER A 46 16.07 -0.64 14.93
N ILE A 47 15.63 -1.60 14.12
CA ILE A 47 16.14 -2.97 14.14
C ILE A 47 17.45 -3.10 13.37
N GLY A 48 17.53 -2.47 12.20
CA GLY A 48 18.68 -2.60 11.30
C GLY A 48 19.81 -1.61 11.58
N ASN A 49 19.60 -0.66 12.49
CA ASN A 49 20.53 0.46 12.76
C ASN A 49 21.01 1.16 11.47
N VAL A 50 20.10 1.31 10.50
CA VAL A 50 20.37 1.93 9.19
C VAL A 50 19.92 3.37 9.19
N SER A 51 20.70 4.25 8.56
CA SER A 51 20.32 5.66 8.41
C SER A 51 19.14 5.80 7.44
N LEU A 52 18.26 6.78 7.70
CA LEU A 52 17.11 7.07 6.83
C LEU A 52 17.54 7.34 5.38
N GLY A 53 18.65 8.06 5.18
CA GLY A 53 19.17 8.32 3.84
C GLY A 53 19.56 7.03 3.10
N SER A 54 20.13 6.05 3.80
CA SER A 54 20.40 4.73 3.23
C SER A 54 19.12 3.98 2.92
N LEU A 55 18.13 4.05 3.82
CA LEU A 55 16.83 3.43 3.61
C LEU A 55 16.15 3.97 2.35
N ILE A 56 16.02 5.29 2.22
CA ILE A 56 15.42 5.94 1.04
C ILE A 56 16.15 5.55 -0.25
N LYS A 57 17.48 5.44 -0.20
CA LYS A 57 18.32 5.10 -1.37
C LYS A 57 18.14 3.65 -1.82
N TYR A 58 18.05 2.69 -0.89
CA TYR A 58 18.09 1.26 -1.21
C TYR A 58 16.74 0.55 -1.16
N MET A 59 15.75 1.09 -0.46
CA MET A 59 14.40 0.53 -0.40
C MET A 59 13.72 0.34 -1.79
N PRO A 60 13.94 1.21 -2.79
CA PRO A 60 13.39 0.98 -4.14
C PRO A 60 13.80 -0.37 -4.74
N LEU A 61 15.04 -0.78 -4.52
CA LEU A 61 15.55 -2.08 -4.99
C LEU A 61 14.82 -3.23 -4.29
N PHE A 62 14.60 -3.11 -2.99
CA PHE A 62 13.81 -4.08 -2.23
C PHE A 62 12.39 -4.23 -2.80
N TRP A 63 11.71 -3.12 -3.10
CA TRP A 63 10.37 -3.16 -3.69
C TRP A 63 10.35 -3.81 -5.07
N ILE A 64 11.33 -3.55 -5.92
CA ILE A 64 11.47 -4.19 -7.23
C ILE A 64 11.62 -5.70 -7.07
N ILE A 65 12.51 -6.14 -6.17
CA ILE A 65 12.73 -7.57 -5.92
C ILE A 65 11.47 -8.24 -5.36
N ALA A 66 10.80 -7.60 -4.40
CA ALA A 66 9.55 -8.10 -3.83
C ALA A 66 8.46 -8.21 -4.90
N LEU A 67 8.38 -7.23 -5.80
CA LEU A 67 7.40 -7.23 -6.87
C LEU A 67 7.65 -8.36 -7.87
N ILE A 68 8.90 -8.58 -8.29
CA ILE A 68 9.28 -9.73 -9.13
C ILE A 68 8.85 -11.03 -8.45
N TYR A 69 9.17 -11.19 -7.16
CA TYR A 69 8.85 -12.40 -6.42
C TYR A 69 7.34 -12.66 -6.37
N PHE A 70 6.53 -11.66 -6.00
CA PHE A 70 5.08 -11.83 -5.88
C PHE A 70 4.39 -12.01 -7.23
N THR A 71 4.82 -11.30 -8.28
CA THR A 71 4.24 -11.45 -9.62
C THR A 71 4.61 -12.79 -10.25
N TYR A 72 5.84 -13.26 -10.05
CA TYR A 72 6.23 -14.62 -10.41
C TYR A 72 5.37 -15.66 -9.69
N ALA A 73 5.19 -15.51 -8.38
CA ALA A 73 4.34 -16.41 -7.58
C ALA A 73 2.87 -16.38 -8.05
N ALA A 74 2.35 -15.21 -8.42
CA ALA A 74 1.03 -15.09 -9.04
C ALA A 74 0.95 -15.90 -10.35
N GLY A 75 1.94 -15.77 -11.23
CA GLY A 75 2.02 -16.57 -12.47
C GLY A 75 1.99 -18.07 -12.22
N LYS A 76 2.67 -18.55 -11.16
CA LYS A 76 2.62 -19.95 -10.76
C LYS A 76 1.23 -20.41 -10.31
N ILE A 77 0.46 -19.55 -9.64
CA ILE A 77 -0.92 -19.85 -9.24
C ILE A 77 -1.85 -19.97 -10.45
N PHE A 78 -1.59 -19.21 -11.52
CA PHE A 78 -2.29 -19.35 -12.81
C PHE A 78 -1.78 -20.49 -13.68
N ASN A 79 -0.96 -21.39 -13.13
CA ASN A 79 -0.35 -22.52 -13.85
C ASN A 79 0.50 -22.13 -15.06
N PHE A 80 1.06 -20.91 -15.08
CA PHE A 80 2.00 -20.52 -16.12
C PHE A 80 3.32 -21.30 -15.99
N SER A 81 3.98 -21.51 -17.13
CA SER A 81 5.34 -22.07 -17.15
C SER A 81 6.31 -21.14 -16.42
N PRO A 82 7.47 -21.64 -15.92
CA PRO A 82 8.46 -20.79 -15.26
C PRO A 82 8.87 -19.57 -16.10
N ASN A 83 9.05 -19.77 -17.42
CA ASN A 83 9.42 -18.69 -18.34
C ASN A 83 8.28 -17.66 -18.50
N GLN A 84 7.03 -18.10 -18.55
CA GLN A 84 5.86 -17.21 -18.62
C GLN A 84 5.67 -16.41 -17.34
N SER A 85 5.88 -17.03 -16.17
CA SER A 85 5.80 -16.35 -14.87
C SER A 85 6.91 -15.32 -14.70
N PHE A 86 8.11 -15.63 -15.20
CA PHE A 86 9.21 -14.68 -15.26
C PHE A 86 8.89 -13.52 -16.21
N LEU A 87 8.42 -13.81 -17.43
CA LEU A 87 8.00 -12.79 -18.39
C LEU A 87 6.92 -11.87 -17.82
N LEU A 88 5.93 -12.41 -17.11
CA LEU A 88 4.90 -11.62 -16.42
C LEU A 88 5.52 -10.62 -15.45
N SER A 89 6.53 -11.04 -14.69
CA SER A 89 7.25 -10.17 -13.76
C SER A 89 7.91 -9.00 -14.49
N PHE A 90 8.53 -9.26 -15.65
CA PHE A 90 9.12 -8.20 -16.49
C PHE A 90 8.07 -7.26 -17.07
N ILE A 91 6.93 -7.77 -17.54
CA ILE A 91 5.84 -6.94 -18.04
C ILE A 91 5.38 -5.96 -16.95
N ILE A 92 5.17 -6.45 -15.72
CA ILE A 92 4.78 -5.60 -14.60
C ILE A 92 5.88 -4.59 -14.26
N LEU A 93 7.16 -4.98 -14.28
CA LEU A 93 8.27 -4.03 -14.07
C LEU A 93 8.33 -2.93 -15.14
N THR A 94 8.06 -3.28 -16.40
CA THR A 94 8.02 -2.30 -17.51
C THR A 94 6.80 -1.39 -17.46
N SER A 95 5.79 -1.72 -16.66
CA SER A 95 4.68 -0.79 -16.43
C SER A 95 5.22 0.46 -15.72
N PHE A 96 5.03 1.62 -16.34
CA PHE A 96 5.56 2.93 -15.90
C PHE A 96 5.22 3.32 -14.45
N ILE A 97 4.36 2.57 -13.78
CA ILE A 97 3.88 2.77 -12.41
C ILE A 97 5.02 2.85 -11.39
N LEU A 98 6.12 2.09 -11.59
CA LEU A 98 7.25 2.05 -10.65
C LEU A 98 8.16 3.28 -10.72
N PHE A 99 8.28 3.93 -11.89
CA PHE A 99 9.23 5.03 -12.09
C PHE A 99 8.86 6.30 -11.33
N LEU A 100 7.58 6.48 -10.97
CA LEU A 100 7.07 7.71 -10.35
C LEU A 100 7.12 7.69 -8.82
N TYR A 101 7.23 6.52 -8.17
CA TYR A 101 7.05 6.38 -6.72
C TYR A 101 7.98 5.31 -6.13
N TYR A 102 9.28 5.57 -6.08
CA TYR A 102 10.28 4.60 -5.60
C TYR A 102 10.31 4.41 -4.07
N TYR A 103 10.01 5.46 -3.31
CA TYR A 103 9.92 5.41 -1.86
C TYR A 103 8.68 6.18 -1.39
N GLY A 104 7.59 5.46 -1.22
CA GLY A 104 6.35 6.04 -0.71
C GLY A 104 5.25 5.02 -0.53
N PRO A 105 4.11 5.45 0.03
CA PRO A 105 2.99 4.54 0.26
C PRO A 105 2.40 3.89 -0.99
N PRO A 106 2.39 4.51 -2.19
CA PRO A 106 1.94 3.84 -3.41
C PRO A 106 2.70 2.55 -3.74
N SER A 107 4.03 2.50 -3.50
CA SER A 107 4.85 1.32 -3.81
C SER A 107 4.47 0.13 -2.93
N ILE A 108 4.27 0.39 -1.63
CA ILE A 108 3.84 -0.62 -0.65
C ILE A 108 2.40 -1.06 -0.95
N ALA A 109 1.52 -0.10 -1.25
CA ALA A 109 0.13 -0.37 -1.60
C ALA A 109 0.00 -1.27 -2.83
N TYR A 110 0.88 -1.09 -3.83
CA TYR A 110 0.92 -1.95 -5.02
C TYR A 110 1.29 -3.40 -4.68
N LEU A 111 2.25 -3.60 -3.77
CA LEU A 111 2.60 -4.94 -3.29
C LEU A 111 1.43 -5.61 -2.57
N PHE A 112 0.77 -4.88 -1.66
CA PHE A 112 -0.44 -5.39 -1.01
C PHE A 112 -1.55 -5.70 -2.01
N PHE A 113 -1.73 -4.88 -3.04
CA PHE A 113 -2.70 -5.13 -4.10
C PHE A 113 -2.42 -6.48 -4.81
N VAL A 114 -1.17 -6.75 -5.20
CA VAL A 114 -0.78 -8.03 -5.82
C VAL A 114 -1.03 -9.21 -4.87
N MET A 115 -0.68 -9.08 -3.59
CA MET A 115 -0.90 -10.12 -2.58
C MET A 115 -2.40 -10.39 -2.33
N ILE A 116 -3.22 -9.34 -2.28
CA ILE A 116 -4.68 -9.45 -2.17
C ILE A 116 -5.25 -10.16 -3.38
N PHE A 117 -4.82 -9.79 -4.59
CA PHE A 117 -5.25 -10.43 -5.82
C PHE A 117 -4.90 -11.93 -5.83
N ILE A 118 -3.71 -12.31 -5.37
CA ILE A 118 -3.32 -13.71 -5.21
C ILE A 118 -4.26 -14.45 -4.24
N CYS A 119 -4.53 -13.86 -3.07
CA CYS A 119 -5.40 -14.47 -2.06
C CYS A 119 -6.82 -14.65 -2.60
N LEU A 120 -7.38 -13.64 -3.26
CA LEU A 120 -8.72 -13.69 -3.84
C LEU A 120 -8.82 -14.78 -4.91
N ASN A 121 -7.85 -14.90 -5.81
CA ASN A 121 -7.86 -15.95 -6.83
C ASN A 121 -7.81 -17.36 -6.22
N ASP A 122 -6.94 -17.61 -5.23
CA ASP A 122 -6.85 -18.92 -4.60
C ASP A 122 -8.12 -19.26 -3.78
N ILE A 123 -8.78 -18.25 -3.19
CA ILE A 123 -10.09 -18.43 -2.53
C ILE A 123 -11.17 -18.77 -3.56
N CYS A 124 -11.27 -18.04 -4.67
CA CYS A 124 -12.30 -18.28 -5.69
C CYS A 124 -12.12 -19.63 -6.39
N ILE A 125 -10.87 -19.98 -6.78
CA ILE A 125 -10.57 -21.20 -7.54
C ILE A 125 -10.55 -22.43 -6.61
N ASN A 126 -9.76 -22.38 -5.54
CA ASN A 126 -9.47 -23.56 -4.70
C ASN A 126 -10.29 -23.61 -3.41
N ARG A 127 -11.16 -22.61 -3.14
CA ARG A 127 -12.05 -22.55 -1.96
C ARG A 127 -11.33 -22.73 -0.62
N LYS A 128 -10.10 -22.25 -0.53
CA LYS A 128 -9.28 -22.37 0.68
C LYS A 128 -9.66 -21.32 1.71
N ASN A 129 -10.55 -21.68 2.64
CA ASN A 129 -11.00 -20.79 3.72
C ASN A 129 -9.87 -20.24 4.60
N ARG A 130 -8.72 -20.90 4.68
CA ARG A 130 -7.55 -20.44 5.47
C ARG A 130 -7.00 -19.08 5.03
N LEU A 131 -7.30 -18.62 3.82
CA LEU A 131 -6.79 -17.37 3.27
C LEU A 131 -7.65 -16.14 3.62
N TYR A 132 -8.82 -16.31 4.27
CA TYR A 132 -9.64 -15.17 4.68
C TYR A 132 -8.94 -14.29 5.71
N ILE A 133 -8.27 -14.88 6.71
CA ILE A 133 -7.53 -14.14 7.74
C ILE A 133 -6.41 -13.28 7.12
N PRO A 134 -5.46 -13.83 6.33
CA PRO A 134 -4.42 -13.00 5.72
C PRO A 134 -4.99 -11.97 4.74
N LEU A 135 -6.08 -12.28 4.04
CA LEU A 135 -6.77 -11.31 3.18
C LEU A 135 -7.28 -10.10 3.98
N ILE A 136 -7.94 -10.33 5.12
CA ILE A 136 -8.42 -9.24 5.99
C ILE A 136 -7.25 -8.39 6.48
N LEU A 137 -6.18 -9.02 6.96
CA LEU A 137 -4.98 -8.31 7.43
C LEU A 137 -4.34 -7.47 6.32
N LEU A 138 -4.26 -7.99 5.10
CA LEU A 138 -3.73 -7.26 3.95
C LEU A 138 -4.60 -6.06 3.57
N ILE A 139 -5.93 -6.20 3.59
CA ILE A 139 -6.85 -5.09 3.31
C ILE A 139 -6.71 -4.01 4.39
N SER A 140 -6.67 -4.40 5.67
CA SER A 140 -6.44 -3.46 6.78
C SER A 140 -5.10 -2.72 6.63
N ALA A 141 -4.02 -3.43 6.30
CA ALA A 141 -2.72 -2.84 6.06
C ALA A 141 -2.75 -1.87 4.85
N LEU A 142 -3.47 -2.22 3.80
CA LEU A 142 -3.64 -1.39 2.61
C LEU A 142 -4.38 -0.09 2.92
N VAL A 143 -5.44 -0.12 3.72
CA VAL A 143 -6.20 1.09 4.13
C VAL A 143 -5.29 2.08 4.85
N VAL A 144 -4.49 1.61 5.81
CA VAL A 144 -3.57 2.46 6.59
C VAL A 144 -2.38 2.96 5.76
N THR A 145 -2.04 2.25 4.68
CA THR A 145 -0.95 2.61 3.78
C THR A 145 -1.39 3.60 2.72
N HIS A 146 -2.45 3.30 1.96
CA HIS A 146 -2.88 4.13 0.84
C HIS A 146 -4.38 3.99 0.57
N LEU A 147 -5.13 5.00 1.02
CA LEU A 147 -6.59 5.02 1.01
C LEU A 147 -7.19 4.81 -0.39
N LEU A 148 -6.66 5.48 -1.43
CA LEU A 148 -7.20 5.34 -2.79
C LEU A 148 -7.09 3.91 -3.32
N THR A 149 -5.96 3.24 -3.04
CA THR A 149 -5.78 1.85 -3.48
C THR A 149 -6.70 0.91 -2.70
N SER A 150 -6.96 1.20 -1.43
CA SER A 150 -7.94 0.43 -0.65
C SER A 150 -9.37 0.56 -1.19
N LEU A 151 -9.76 1.75 -1.67
CA LEU A 151 -11.05 1.95 -2.34
C LEU A 151 -11.16 1.13 -3.62
N VAL A 152 -10.10 1.09 -4.43
CA VAL A 152 -10.08 0.25 -5.64
C VAL A 152 -10.24 -1.23 -5.29
N VAL A 153 -9.56 -1.72 -4.25
CA VAL A 153 -9.71 -3.12 -3.80
C VAL A 153 -11.14 -3.41 -3.34
N ILE A 154 -11.75 -2.51 -2.58
CA ILE A 154 -13.15 -2.62 -2.15
C ILE A 154 -14.09 -2.71 -3.35
N VAL A 155 -13.91 -1.85 -4.36
CA VAL A 155 -14.70 -1.88 -5.60
C VAL A 155 -14.51 -3.19 -6.35
N VAL A 156 -13.27 -3.70 -6.46
CA VAL A 156 -13.00 -4.99 -7.11
C VAL A 156 -13.67 -6.15 -6.37
N ILE A 157 -13.58 -6.19 -5.03
CA ILE A 157 -14.26 -7.20 -4.22
C ILE A 157 -15.78 -7.11 -4.41
N PHE A 158 -16.34 -5.90 -4.46
CA PHE A 158 -17.76 -5.69 -4.70
C PHE A 158 -18.19 -6.18 -6.09
N ILE A 159 -17.42 -5.88 -7.14
CA ILE A 159 -17.66 -6.38 -8.50
C ILE A 159 -17.60 -7.91 -8.53
N MET A 160 -16.57 -8.52 -7.93
CA MET A 160 -16.44 -9.98 -7.83
C MET A 160 -17.64 -10.58 -7.09
N TYR A 161 -18.11 -9.93 -6.02
CA TYR A 161 -19.31 -10.35 -5.29
C TYR A 161 -20.56 -10.31 -6.16
N LEU A 162 -20.78 -9.23 -6.92
CA LEU A 162 -21.93 -9.12 -7.83
C LEU A 162 -21.92 -10.24 -8.89
N ILE A 163 -20.73 -10.62 -9.35
CA ILE A 163 -20.53 -11.70 -10.31
C ILE A 163 -20.74 -13.09 -9.67
N GLU A 164 -20.29 -13.32 -8.43
CA GLU A 164 -20.31 -14.66 -7.81
C GLU A 164 -21.46 -14.96 -6.82
N ARG A 165 -22.31 -13.99 -6.43
CA ARG A 165 -23.52 -14.14 -5.58
C ARG A 165 -23.38 -14.91 -4.23
N ARG A 166 -22.22 -15.44 -3.84
CA ARG A 166 -22.06 -16.46 -2.77
C ARG A 166 -21.17 -16.10 -1.57
N LEU A 167 -20.63 -14.88 -1.44
CA LEU A 167 -19.71 -14.50 -0.36
C LEU A 167 -20.41 -13.75 0.80
N ARG A 168 -21.40 -14.39 1.44
CA ARG A 168 -22.18 -13.81 2.54
C ARG A 168 -21.35 -13.47 3.80
N THR A 169 -20.19 -14.10 3.99
CA THR A 169 -19.28 -13.85 5.14
C THR A 169 -18.38 -12.63 4.95
N LEU A 170 -18.09 -12.22 3.70
CA LEU A 170 -17.32 -11.01 3.43
C LEU A 170 -18.14 -9.73 3.70
N MET A 171 -19.48 -9.78 3.66
CA MET A 171 -20.34 -8.64 4.01
C MET A 171 -20.11 -8.15 5.44
N LEU A 172 -20.01 -9.08 6.41
CA LEU A 172 -19.76 -8.71 7.81
C LEU A 172 -18.39 -8.03 7.99
N PHE A 173 -17.40 -8.33 7.15
CA PHE A 173 -16.10 -7.66 7.17
C PHE A 173 -16.07 -6.38 6.34
N PHE A 174 -16.82 -6.33 5.24
CA PHE A 174 -17.00 -5.14 4.43
C PHE A 174 -17.65 -4.03 5.27
N ASP A 175 -18.72 -4.35 5.99
CA ASP A 175 -19.42 -3.43 6.89
C ASP A 175 -18.48 -2.90 7.98
N ASN A 176 -17.61 -3.75 8.54
CA ASN A 176 -16.61 -3.33 9.53
C ASN A 176 -15.47 -2.49 8.91
N SER A 177 -15.03 -2.80 7.69
CA SER A 177 -13.99 -2.03 6.99
C SER A 177 -14.52 -0.66 6.52
N LEU A 178 -15.80 -0.59 6.17
CA LEU A 178 -16.50 0.62 5.77
C LEU A 178 -16.82 1.48 7.00
N LEU A 179 -17.21 0.86 8.12
CA LEU A 179 -17.28 1.51 9.42
C LEU A 179 -15.91 2.10 9.81
N PHE A 180 -14.82 1.35 9.62
CA PHE A 180 -13.47 1.84 9.92
C PHE A 180 -13.07 3.00 9.00
N MET A 181 -13.41 2.95 7.70
CA MET A 181 -13.22 4.07 6.79
C MET A 181 -14.05 5.29 7.21
N VAL A 182 -15.32 5.13 7.56
CA VAL A 182 -16.19 6.22 8.02
C VAL A 182 -15.64 6.83 9.30
N LEU A 183 -15.20 6.02 10.26
CA LEU A 183 -14.55 6.49 11.49
C LEU A 183 -13.23 7.22 11.19
N PHE A 184 -12.43 6.74 10.24
CA PHE A 184 -11.21 7.40 9.79
C PHE A 184 -11.50 8.74 9.09
N PHE A 185 -12.52 8.80 8.24
CA PHE A 185 -12.96 10.04 7.60
C PHE A 185 -13.55 11.04 8.61
N CYS A 186 -14.35 10.58 9.58
CA CYS A 186 -14.86 11.43 10.65
C CYS A 186 -13.73 11.99 11.52
N THR A 187 -12.72 11.18 11.84
CA THR A 187 -11.58 11.62 12.66
C THR A 187 -10.64 12.56 11.90
N THR A 188 -10.38 12.31 10.61
CA THR A 188 -9.55 13.19 9.78
C THR A 188 -10.27 14.49 9.38
N HIS A 189 -11.58 14.45 9.12
CA HIS A 189 -12.38 15.64 8.81
C HIS A 189 -12.59 16.54 10.04
N ASN A 190 -12.71 15.97 11.24
CA ASN A 190 -12.82 16.77 12.48
C ASN A 190 -11.50 17.47 12.83
N GLN A 191 -10.35 16.93 12.40
CA GLN A 191 -9.05 17.60 12.54
C GLN A 191 -8.84 18.76 11.56
N THR A 192 -9.46 18.74 10.37
CA THR A 192 -9.43 19.88 9.44
C THR A 192 -10.37 21.01 9.88
N TYR A 193 -11.51 20.69 10.51
CA TYR A 193 -12.46 21.71 10.98
C TYR A 193 -11.98 22.45 12.23
N ASN A 194 -11.39 21.75 13.22
CA ASN A 194 -10.91 22.38 14.46
C ASN A 194 -9.67 23.26 14.28
N ARG A 195 -8.97 23.18 13.13
CA ARG A 195 -7.83 24.06 12.82
C ARG A 195 -8.20 25.35 12.10
N GLN A 196 -9.47 25.54 11.73
CA GLN A 196 -9.94 26.81 11.17
C GLN A 196 -10.44 27.79 12.24
N PHE A 197 -10.47 27.36 13.51
CA PHE A 197 -10.97 28.15 14.65
C PHE A 197 -9.92 28.46 15.73
N PHE A 198 -8.64 28.21 15.44
CA PHE A 198 -7.50 28.59 16.28
C PHE A 198 -6.40 29.26 15.45
#